data_AF-A0A397A5L0-F1
#
_entry.id   AF-A0A397A5L0-F1
#
_cell.length_a   1.000
_cell.length_b   1.000
_cell.length_c   1.000
_cell.angle_alpha   90.00
_cell.angle_beta   90.00
_cell.angle_gamma   90.00
#
_symmetry.space_group_name_H-M   'P 1'
#
loop_
_entity.id
_entity.type
_entity.pdbx_description
1 polymer ?
#
loop_
_entity_poly.entity_id
_entity_poly.type
_entity_poly.pdbx_seq_one_letter_code
_entity_poly.pdbx_strand_id
1 'polypeptide(L)'
;RYLLSLDLVTRSVVFVKMASHKPLSLTDVALIADTIFLLVRVVLAFVAHRRHSNSTRRHHVLEADASYLSQLLFLWIWPLLSRGYAQQSVTTKDLPPLHPTDATATLVASFRRHWAQFPAHSLPRHLHAVCWRTFYHSAALMLVVTAANIANPLLLHGLLQALTSPSVDAGHAAGLAALWCVALVVNCVFVHQFWSVAVRCGMHTRSILQQFVFEKALTVSHIAGHVHALLAVDATRICDNYVVCFVHWDTWSAVVTLSVCVYFLFDLLSYSALVWLIVTLLYAPCAAFFGRRIQIHSAAHQHRRDARTSVFTQMLRGVLTMKANAYDAWCEGRLDAARRRELEALQWKAIHGTFNTSVLVVAQVIAPMASFVVFVHVQGGRLDAATAFSALAWFSTAASPLLRLPKGLTTVVDATVSLNRLEAFFRSSERRDGLASRPSSSVVSTHLYYAIELKSVTCSWNVTTFNTEDGHDGDNTNNHHVQRRQLFAELTLVVPKGQFVVCCGPVGCGKSSFLDLCVQMLPVSAGQVLVHGTVAYCPQTTTWRYGHMEMRPSLATREVPCLVDRSTALLSVRPLDTWK
;
A
#
# COMPACT_ATOMS: atom_id res chain seq x y z
N ARG A 1 8.74 37.16 -30.78
CA ARG A 1 8.50 38.61 -30.50
C ARG A 1 7.22 39.09 -31.19
N TYR A 2 7.08 38.95 -32.52
CA TYR A 2 5.88 39.35 -33.26
C TYR A 2 4.57 38.65 -32.83
N LEU A 3 4.60 37.36 -32.49
CA LEU A 3 3.43 36.63 -31.98
C LEU A 3 2.98 37.10 -30.59
N LEU A 4 3.94 37.49 -29.73
CA LEU A 4 3.66 38.01 -28.38
C LEU A 4 3.07 39.42 -28.43
N SER A 5 3.56 40.27 -29.35
CA SER A 5 2.96 41.59 -29.58
C SER A 5 1.58 41.49 -30.20
N LEU A 6 1.35 40.54 -31.11
CA LEU A 6 0.03 40.28 -31.69
C LEU A 6 -0.96 39.82 -30.60
N ASP A 7 -0.54 38.88 -29.75
CA ASP A 7 -1.33 38.35 -28.63
C ASP A 7 -1.69 39.46 -27.62
N LEU A 8 -0.73 40.33 -27.26
CA LEU A 8 -0.97 41.48 -26.38
C LEU A 8 -1.97 42.49 -26.97
N VAL A 9 -1.88 42.74 -28.28
CA VAL A 9 -2.79 43.65 -28.99
C VAL A 9 -4.19 43.05 -29.08
N THR A 10 -4.33 41.75 -29.36
CA THR A 10 -5.64 41.08 -29.32
C THR A 10 -6.27 41.13 -27.92
N ARG A 11 -5.46 40.95 -26.87
CA ARG A 11 -5.92 40.98 -25.47
C ARG A 11 -6.31 42.40 -25.02
N SER A 12 -5.60 43.43 -25.45
CA SER A 12 -5.93 44.82 -25.12
C SER A 12 -7.21 45.31 -25.81
N VAL A 13 -7.48 44.87 -27.05
CA VAL A 13 -8.74 45.15 -27.76
C VAL A 13 -9.95 44.56 -27.02
N VAL A 14 -9.82 43.36 -26.46
CA VAL A 14 -10.87 42.74 -25.63
C VAL A 14 -11.10 43.52 -24.33
N PHE A 15 -10.03 44.00 -23.70
CA PHE A 15 -10.13 44.83 -22.49
C PHE A 15 -10.84 46.16 -22.76
N VAL A 16 -10.56 46.80 -23.90
CA VAL A 16 -11.26 48.02 -24.34
C VAL A 16 -12.74 47.76 -24.65
N LYS A 17 -13.07 46.63 -25.29
CA LYS A 17 -14.46 46.21 -25.50
C LYS A 17 -15.20 46.03 -24.17
N MET A 18 -14.57 45.36 -23.20
CA MET A 18 -15.12 45.15 -21.86
C MET A 18 -15.37 46.47 -21.12
N ALA A 19 -14.43 47.42 -21.18
CA ALA A 19 -14.59 48.76 -20.60
C ALA A 19 -15.68 49.61 -21.29
N SER A 20 -16.00 49.29 -22.55
CA SER A 20 -17.03 49.99 -23.35
C SER A 20 -18.44 49.39 -23.25
N HIS A 21 -18.67 48.41 -22.36
CA HIS A 21 -19.97 47.72 -22.18
C HIS A 21 -20.59 47.13 -23.47
N LYS A 22 -19.78 46.81 -24.49
CA LYS A 22 -20.26 46.14 -25.70
C LYS A 22 -20.44 44.63 -25.44
N PRO A 23 -21.40 43.96 -26.12
CA PRO A 23 -21.58 42.52 -25.97
C PRO A 23 -20.31 41.78 -26.40
N LEU A 24 -19.79 40.94 -25.49
CA LEU A 24 -18.58 40.14 -25.71
C LEU A 24 -18.92 38.92 -26.57
N SER A 25 -18.12 38.67 -27.60
CA SER A 25 -18.24 37.45 -28.40
C SER A 25 -17.64 36.25 -27.66
N LEU A 26 -18.02 35.03 -28.06
CA LEU A 26 -17.51 33.78 -27.44
C LEU A 26 -15.98 33.70 -27.48
N THR A 27 -15.36 34.25 -28.54
CA THR A 27 -13.90 34.35 -28.69
C THR A 27 -13.30 35.36 -27.71
N ASP A 28 -14.00 36.47 -27.42
CA ASP A 28 -13.54 37.46 -26.44
C ASP A 28 -13.55 36.85 -25.02
N VAL A 29 -14.57 36.07 -24.66
CA VAL A 29 -14.66 35.36 -23.37
C VAL A 29 -13.58 34.29 -23.23
N ALA A 30 -13.33 33.51 -24.28
CA ALA A 30 -12.25 32.52 -24.30
C ALA A 30 -10.87 33.19 -24.14
N LEU A 31 -10.66 34.35 -24.77
CA LEU A 31 -9.42 35.10 -24.66
C LEU A 31 -9.21 35.67 -23.25
N ILE A 32 -10.29 36.11 -22.58
CA ILE A 32 -10.27 36.58 -21.18
C ILE A 32 -9.92 35.42 -20.23
N ALA A 33 -10.54 34.25 -20.42
CA ALA A 33 -10.23 33.07 -19.62
C ALA A 33 -8.77 32.63 -19.81
N ASP A 34 -8.27 32.61 -21.05
CA ASP A 34 -6.88 32.30 -21.35
C ASP A 34 -5.91 33.35 -20.79
N THR A 35 -6.28 34.64 -20.80
CA THR A 35 -5.45 35.70 -20.17
C THR A 35 -5.34 35.52 -18.67
N ILE A 36 -6.45 35.28 -17.98
CA ILE A 36 -6.45 35.03 -16.54
C ILE A 36 -5.59 33.79 -16.23
N PHE A 37 -5.74 32.72 -17.00
CA PHE A 37 -4.96 31.50 -16.85
C PHE A 37 -3.46 31.74 -17.09
N LEU A 38 -3.10 32.50 -18.12
CA LEU A 38 -1.71 32.85 -18.44
C LEU A 38 -1.10 33.75 -17.37
N LEU A 39 -1.86 34.70 -16.84
CA LEU A 39 -1.42 35.62 -15.79
C LEU A 39 -1.21 34.88 -14.46
N VAL A 40 -2.10 33.94 -14.13
CA VAL A 40 -1.90 32.99 -13.02
C VAL A 40 -0.63 32.17 -13.26
N ARG A 41 -0.43 31.59 -14.45
CA ARG A 41 0.80 30.85 -14.78
C ARG A 41 2.06 31.69 -14.64
N VAL A 42 2.04 32.94 -15.10
CA VAL A 42 3.18 33.87 -15.02
C VAL A 42 3.46 34.26 -13.57
N VAL A 43 2.44 34.57 -12.78
CA VAL A 43 2.60 34.87 -11.34
C VAL A 43 3.15 33.65 -10.61
N LEU A 44 2.64 32.44 -10.89
CA LEU A 44 3.13 31.20 -10.30
C LEU A 44 4.56 30.88 -10.72
N ALA A 45 4.90 31.06 -12.00
CA ALA A 45 6.26 30.89 -12.52
C ALA A 45 7.23 31.92 -11.92
N PHE A 46 6.79 33.18 -11.75
CA PHE A 46 7.58 34.25 -11.14
C PHE A 46 7.80 33.99 -9.65
N VAL A 47 6.76 33.57 -8.91
CA VAL A 47 6.89 33.17 -7.49
C VAL A 47 7.81 31.96 -7.34
N ALA A 48 7.70 30.97 -8.24
CA ALA A 48 8.58 29.80 -8.24
C ALA A 48 10.03 30.17 -8.58
N HIS A 49 10.25 31.05 -9.55
CA HIS A 49 11.58 31.52 -9.93
C HIS A 49 12.23 32.36 -8.83
N ARG A 50 11.46 33.24 -8.17
CA ARG A 50 11.93 34.04 -7.03
C ARG A 50 12.28 33.17 -5.83
N ARG A 51 11.54 32.07 -5.59
CA ARG A 51 11.91 31.04 -4.59
C ARG A 51 13.16 30.25 -4.99
N HIS A 52 13.36 29.98 -6.28
CA HIS A 52 14.56 29.31 -6.78
C HIS A 52 15.83 30.16 -6.53
N SER A 53 15.75 31.49 -6.68
CA SER A 53 16.88 32.40 -6.43
C SER A 53 17.32 32.45 -4.96
N ASN A 54 16.43 32.13 -4.02
CA ASN A 54 16.72 32.17 -2.58
C ASN A 54 17.14 30.82 -1.99
N SER A 55 17.12 29.71 -2.75
CA SER A 55 17.34 28.35 -2.20
C SER A 55 18.79 27.85 -2.24
N THR A 56 19.80 28.73 -2.25
CA THR A 56 21.19 28.32 -2.05
C THR A 56 21.49 28.21 -0.56
N ARG A 57 21.03 27.12 0.10
CA ARG A 57 21.68 26.39 1.22
C ARG A 57 20.68 25.50 1.99
N ARG A 58 21.06 24.21 2.13
CA ARG A 58 20.71 23.22 3.17
C ARG A 58 19.25 22.71 3.24
N HIS A 59 19.14 21.54 3.88
CA HIS A 59 18.01 20.60 3.96
C HIS A 59 16.72 21.17 4.56
N HIS A 60 16.06 22.09 3.86
CA HIS A 60 14.74 22.60 4.24
C HIS A 60 13.63 21.67 3.75
N VAL A 61 12.62 21.45 4.60
CA VAL A 61 11.40 20.72 4.23
C VAL A 61 10.55 21.67 3.40
N LEU A 62 10.56 21.49 2.07
CA LEU A 62 9.89 22.37 1.10
C LEU A 62 8.40 22.60 1.41
N GLU A 63 7.74 21.61 2.00
CA GLU A 63 6.34 21.68 2.38
C GLU A 63 6.11 22.54 3.65
N ALA A 64 7.01 22.45 4.64
CA ALA A 64 6.86 23.17 5.92
C ALA A 64 7.04 24.68 5.74
N ASP A 65 7.96 25.08 4.86
CA ASP A 65 8.26 26.49 4.57
C ASP A 65 7.28 27.09 3.53
N ALA A 66 6.35 26.30 3.00
CA ALA A 66 5.40 26.75 2.00
C ALA A 66 4.21 27.50 2.63
N SER A 67 3.79 28.59 1.98
CA SER A 67 2.53 29.27 2.33
C SER A 67 1.31 28.36 2.15
N TYR A 68 0.22 28.63 2.88
CA TYR A 68 -1.02 27.84 2.78
C TYR A 68 -1.55 27.72 1.35
N LEU A 69 -1.51 28.79 0.55
CA LEU A 69 -1.90 28.73 -0.87
C LEU A 69 -0.99 27.80 -1.69
N SER A 70 0.31 27.80 -1.37
CA SER A 70 1.29 26.93 -2.02
C SER A 70 1.09 25.46 -1.63
N GLN A 71 0.64 25.18 -0.42
CA GLN A 71 0.25 23.83 0.02
C GLN A 71 -1.07 23.40 -0.65
N LEU A 72 -2.06 24.28 -0.70
CA LEU A 72 -3.37 24.05 -1.29
C LEU A 72 -3.30 23.72 -2.80
N LEU A 73 -2.39 24.37 -3.52
CA LEU A 73 -2.20 24.18 -4.96
C LEU A 73 -1.00 23.28 -5.31
N PHE A 74 -0.37 22.65 -4.31
CA PHE A 74 0.83 21.82 -4.48
C PHE A 74 2.01 22.51 -5.20
N LEU A 75 2.09 23.84 -5.15
CA LEU A 75 3.12 24.63 -5.83
C LEU A 75 4.52 24.43 -5.25
N TRP A 76 4.60 23.92 -4.02
CA TRP A 76 5.87 23.64 -3.35
C TRP A 76 6.67 22.50 -3.99
N ILE A 77 6.04 21.63 -4.79
CA ILE A 77 6.73 20.53 -5.50
C ILE A 77 7.39 21.00 -6.81
N TRP A 78 6.98 22.15 -7.33
CA TRP A 78 7.43 22.67 -8.63
C TRP A 78 8.95 22.88 -8.73
N PRO A 79 9.68 23.34 -7.69
CA PRO A 79 11.14 23.41 -7.72
C PRO A 79 11.81 22.06 -7.97
N LEU A 80 11.25 20.96 -7.44
CA LEU A 80 11.78 19.61 -7.66
C LEU A 80 11.49 19.15 -9.10
N LEU A 81 10.27 19.38 -9.59
CA LEU A 81 9.88 19.01 -10.96
C LEU A 81 10.69 19.77 -12.02
N SER A 82 10.91 21.08 -11.81
CA SER A 82 11.72 21.90 -12.72
C SER A 82 13.20 21.49 -12.72
N ARG A 83 13.77 21.09 -11.57
CA ARG A 83 15.11 20.49 -11.52
C ARG A 83 15.17 19.17 -12.27
N GLY A 84 14.20 18.29 -12.09
CA GLY A 84 14.12 17.02 -12.83
C GLY A 84 14.03 17.23 -14.35
N TYR A 85 13.27 18.24 -14.79
CA TYR A 85 13.21 18.63 -16.19
C TYR A 85 14.55 19.19 -16.71
N ALA A 86 15.22 20.04 -15.93
CA ALA A 86 16.48 20.66 -16.33
C ALA A 86 17.68 19.69 -16.31
N GLN A 87 17.74 18.80 -15.32
CA GLN A 87 18.88 17.90 -15.08
C GLN A 87 18.69 16.48 -15.66
N GLN A 88 17.53 16.19 -16.29
CA GLN A 88 17.13 14.90 -16.90
C GLN A 88 17.10 13.67 -15.98
N SER A 89 17.72 13.72 -14.79
CA SER A 89 17.66 12.66 -13.79
C SER A 89 17.61 13.25 -12.38
N VAL A 90 16.71 12.72 -11.55
CA VAL A 90 16.62 13.04 -10.12
C VAL A 90 17.23 11.88 -9.34
N THR A 91 18.23 12.16 -8.52
CA THR A 91 18.84 11.15 -7.64
C THR A 91 18.25 11.21 -6.24
N THR A 92 18.51 10.17 -5.42
CA THR A 92 18.05 10.14 -4.02
C THR A 92 18.59 11.29 -3.17
N LYS A 93 19.72 11.90 -3.57
CA LYS A 93 20.32 13.05 -2.89
C LYS A 93 19.55 14.35 -3.12
N ASP A 94 18.79 14.42 -4.20
CA ASP A 94 18.02 15.62 -4.60
C ASP A 94 16.65 15.67 -3.92
N LEU A 95 16.23 14.57 -3.29
CA LEU A 95 14.94 14.48 -2.60
C LEU A 95 14.96 15.29 -1.29
N PRO A 96 13.90 16.04 -1.00
CA PRO A 96 13.79 16.76 0.27
C PRO A 96 13.69 15.78 1.44
N PRO A 97 14.14 16.18 2.64
CA PRO A 97 13.91 15.40 3.85
C PRO A 97 12.41 15.28 4.15
N LEU A 98 12.03 14.21 4.85
CA LEU A 98 10.66 14.00 5.31
C LEU A 98 10.22 15.09 6.30
N HIS A 99 8.94 15.43 6.27
CA HIS A 99 8.34 16.33 7.24
C HIS A 99 8.42 15.70 8.66
N PRO A 100 8.73 16.47 9.72
CA PRO A 100 8.93 15.92 11.07
C PRO A 100 7.70 15.19 11.65
N THR A 101 6.48 15.56 11.24
CA THR A 101 5.26 14.84 11.62
C THR A 101 5.13 13.47 10.96
N ASP A 102 5.79 13.29 9.82
CA ASP A 102 5.74 12.07 9.01
C ASP A 102 6.92 11.14 9.31
N ALA A 103 7.83 11.57 10.19
CA ALA A 103 8.98 10.77 10.61
C ALA A 103 8.52 9.51 11.34
N THR A 104 8.94 8.34 10.85
CA THR A 104 8.56 7.04 11.43
C THR A 104 8.95 6.92 12.91
N ALA A 105 10.09 7.47 13.30
CA ALA A 105 10.57 7.39 14.68
C ALA A 105 9.62 8.05 15.70
N THR A 106 9.04 9.21 15.37
CA THR A 106 8.12 9.93 16.26
C THR A 106 6.76 9.24 16.34
N LEU A 107 6.25 8.78 15.19
CA LEU A 107 5.00 8.03 15.09
C LEU A 107 5.06 6.71 15.85
N VAL A 108 6.12 5.92 15.66
CA VAL A 108 6.32 4.63 16.34
C VAL A 108 6.53 4.83 17.85
N ALA A 109 7.29 5.84 18.27
CA ALA A 109 7.45 6.15 19.69
C ALA A 109 6.11 6.49 20.35
N SER A 110 5.26 7.25 19.67
CA SER A 110 3.93 7.62 20.16
C SER A 110 3.00 6.41 20.23
N PHE A 111 3.01 5.55 19.19
CA PHE A 111 2.26 4.31 19.17
C PHE A 111 2.67 3.36 20.30
N ARG A 112 3.99 3.16 20.53
CA ARG A 112 4.51 2.33 21.62
C ARG A 112 4.06 2.81 23.00
N ARG A 113 4.11 4.12 23.25
CA ARG A 113 3.63 4.70 24.52
C ARG A 113 2.16 4.38 24.74
N HIS A 114 1.32 4.54 23.72
CA HIS A 114 -0.10 4.23 23.82
C HIS A 114 -0.36 2.71 24.00
N TRP A 115 0.38 1.87 23.27
CA TRP A 115 0.30 0.41 23.38
C TRP A 115 0.67 -0.11 24.77
N ALA A 116 1.70 0.47 25.39
CA ALA A 116 2.12 0.12 26.75
C ALA A 116 1.13 0.60 27.82
N GLN A 117 0.52 1.78 27.63
CA GLN A 117 -0.46 2.34 28.57
C GLN A 117 -1.80 1.58 28.54
N PHE A 118 -2.24 1.12 27.37
CA PHE A 118 -3.57 0.52 27.18
C PHE A 118 -3.53 -0.87 26.53
N PRO A 119 -2.96 -1.90 27.18
CA PRO A 119 -2.75 -3.22 26.59
C PRO A 119 -4.05 -3.94 26.18
N ALA A 120 -5.17 -3.61 26.82
CA ALA A 120 -6.49 -4.19 26.55
C ALA A 120 -7.18 -3.61 25.30
N HIS A 121 -6.68 -2.52 24.70
CA HIS A 121 -7.29 -1.92 23.52
C HIS A 121 -7.00 -2.73 22.26
N SER A 122 -7.88 -2.65 21.27
CA SER A 122 -7.68 -3.27 19.96
C SER A 122 -6.67 -2.47 19.12
N LEU A 123 -6.02 -3.12 18.15
CA LEU A 123 -5.04 -2.49 17.26
C LEU A 123 -5.60 -1.27 16.51
N PRO A 124 -6.83 -1.28 15.95
CA PRO A 124 -7.41 -0.11 15.29
C PRO A 124 -7.53 1.10 16.22
N ARG A 125 -7.84 0.88 17.51
CA ARG A 125 -7.97 1.96 18.49
C ARG A 125 -6.61 2.62 18.77
N HIS A 126 -5.54 1.84 18.82
CA HIS A 126 -4.18 2.36 18.96
C HIS A 126 -3.73 3.16 17.74
N LEU A 127 -4.03 2.66 16.54
CA LEU A 127 -3.73 3.37 15.30
C LEU A 127 -4.51 4.69 15.22
N HIS A 128 -5.78 4.67 15.60
CA HIS A 128 -6.62 5.87 15.65
C HIS A 128 -6.09 6.89 16.65
N ALA A 129 -5.68 6.49 17.86
CA ALA A 129 -5.13 7.40 18.86
C ALA A 129 -3.89 8.18 18.37
N VAL A 130 -3.09 7.61 17.46
CA VAL A 130 -1.93 8.28 16.87
C VAL A 130 -2.30 9.07 15.60
N CYS A 131 -3.17 8.52 14.75
CA CYS A 131 -3.45 9.06 13.41
C CYS A 131 -4.77 9.87 13.32
N TRP A 132 -5.48 10.11 14.43
CA TRP A 132 -6.82 10.73 14.40
C TRP A 132 -6.82 12.11 13.71
N ARG A 133 -5.76 12.91 13.88
CA ARG A 133 -5.68 14.27 13.31
C ARG A 133 -5.75 14.24 11.79
N THR A 134 -4.93 13.41 11.15
CA THR A 134 -4.92 13.25 9.70
C THR A 134 -6.18 12.54 9.20
N PHE A 135 -6.70 11.59 9.97
CA PHE A 135 -7.95 10.88 9.65
C PHE A 135 -9.14 11.84 9.57
N TYR A 136 -9.44 12.59 10.63
CA TYR A 136 -10.57 13.52 10.64
C TYR A 136 -10.35 14.75 9.76
N HIS A 137 -9.10 15.18 9.56
CA HIS A 137 -8.81 16.22 8.56
C HIS A 137 -9.19 15.75 7.15
N SER A 138 -8.85 14.51 6.77
CA SER A 138 -9.28 13.94 5.49
C SER A 138 -10.80 13.79 5.39
N ALA A 139 -11.47 13.42 6.49
CA ALA A 139 -12.93 13.34 6.54
C ALA A 139 -13.60 14.72 6.31
N ALA A 140 -13.05 15.79 6.90
CA ALA A 140 -13.54 17.15 6.71
C ALA A 140 -13.37 17.62 5.27
N LEU A 141 -12.22 17.35 4.64
CA LEU A 141 -12.00 17.66 3.22
C LEU A 141 -12.97 16.88 2.33
N MET A 142 -13.19 15.60 2.61
CA MET A 142 -14.17 14.78 1.90
C MET A 142 -15.60 15.34 2.00
N LEU A 143 -15.98 15.89 3.15
CA LEU A 143 -17.30 16.51 3.33
C LEU A 143 -17.48 17.67 2.34
N VAL A 144 -16.47 18.54 2.21
CA VAL A 144 -16.46 19.66 1.25
C VAL A 144 -16.54 19.14 -0.18
N VAL A 145 -15.79 18.08 -0.51
CA VAL A 145 -15.83 17.46 -1.84
C VAL A 145 -17.21 16.89 -2.15
N THR A 146 -17.81 16.20 -1.19
CA THR A 146 -19.16 15.62 -1.32
C THR A 146 -20.20 16.71 -1.55
N ALA A 147 -20.15 17.80 -0.77
CA ALA A 147 -21.02 18.94 -0.93
C ALA A 147 -20.84 19.63 -2.30
N ALA A 148 -19.59 19.86 -2.73
CA ALA A 148 -19.30 20.47 -4.03
C ALA A 148 -19.71 19.58 -5.21
N ASN A 149 -19.59 18.25 -5.07
CA ASN A 149 -20.03 17.29 -6.08
C ASN A 149 -21.57 17.29 -6.22
N ILE A 150 -22.30 17.39 -5.11
CA ILE A 150 -23.77 17.51 -5.10
C ILE A 150 -24.22 18.86 -5.65
N ALA A 151 -23.49 19.94 -5.34
CA ALA A 151 -23.81 21.28 -5.84
C ALA A 151 -23.73 21.38 -7.38
N ASN A 152 -22.89 20.56 -8.02
CA ASN A 152 -22.64 20.61 -9.46
C ASN A 152 -23.93 20.38 -10.31
N PRO A 153 -24.66 19.26 -10.18
CA PRO A 153 -25.95 19.09 -10.88
C PRO A 153 -27.04 20.10 -10.46
N LEU A 154 -27.05 20.55 -9.20
CA LEU A 154 -28.03 21.54 -8.71
C LEU A 154 -27.89 22.90 -9.37
N LEU A 155 -26.65 23.40 -9.45
CA LEU A 155 -26.35 24.68 -10.07
C LEU A 155 -26.56 24.63 -11.59
N LEU A 156 -26.23 23.49 -12.22
CA LEU A 156 -26.55 23.25 -13.62
C LEU A 156 -28.07 23.29 -13.87
N HIS A 157 -28.86 22.68 -13.00
CA HIS A 157 -30.32 22.71 -13.11
C HIS A 157 -30.90 24.11 -13.00
N GLY A 158 -30.51 24.87 -11.96
CA GLY A 158 -30.96 26.25 -11.79
C GLY A 158 -30.56 27.15 -12.97
N LEU A 159 -29.34 26.96 -13.51
CA LEU A 159 -28.87 27.72 -14.67
C LEU A 159 -29.72 27.41 -15.91
N LEU A 160 -29.99 26.12 -16.18
CA LEU A 160 -30.81 25.73 -17.33
C LEU A 160 -32.24 26.25 -17.20
N GLN A 161 -32.84 26.18 -16.01
CA GLN A 161 -34.17 26.74 -15.77
C GLN A 161 -34.22 28.26 -16.00
N ALA A 162 -33.22 29.00 -15.51
CA ALA A 162 -33.11 30.44 -15.73
C ALA A 162 -33.02 30.80 -17.22
N LEU A 163 -32.29 30.00 -18.00
CA LEU A 163 -32.14 30.19 -19.45
C LEU A 163 -33.40 29.81 -20.25
N THR A 164 -34.22 28.89 -19.76
CA THR A 164 -35.48 28.49 -20.41
C THR A 164 -36.67 29.39 -20.06
N SER A 165 -36.53 30.25 -19.05
CA SER A 165 -37.62 31.13 -18.62
C SER A 165 -37.88 32.26 -19.65
N PRO A 166 -39.14 32.67 -19.86
CA PRO A 166 -39.51 33.65 -20.90
C PRO A 166 -38.95 35.06 -20.63
N SER A 167 -38.57 35.38 -19.39
CA SER A 167 -37.89 36.62 -19.01
C SER A 167 -36.54 36.29 -18.39
N VAL A 168 -35.50 36.21 -19.21
CA VAL A 168 -34.15 35.88 -18.76
C VAL A 168 -33.58 37.04 -17.95
N ASP A 169 -33.51 36.89 -16.63
CA ASP A 169 -32.70 37.76 -15.78
C ASP A 169 -31.23 37.39 -15.96
N ALA A 170 -30.54 38.14 -16.82
CA ALA A 170 -29.14 37.94 -17.15
C ALA A 170 -28.24 38.02 -15.90
N GLY A 171 -28.61 38.81 -14.89
CA GLY A 171 -27.86 38.91 -13.63
C GLY A 171 -27.92 37.61 -12.82
N HIS A 172 -29.11 37.04 -12.68
CA HIS A 172 -29.32 35.77 -11.97
C HIS A 172 -28.62 34.59 -12.67
N ALA A 173 -28.77 34.47 -13.99
CA ALA A 173 -28.12 33.41 -14.76
C ALA A 173 -26.58 33.51 -14.72
N ALA A 174 -26.02 34.72 -14.84
CA ALA A 174 -24.59 34.94 -14.71
C ALA A 174 -24.08 34.61 -13.29
N GLY A 175 -24.85 34.94 -12.25
CA GLY A 175 -24.55 34.59 -10.86
C GLY A 175 -24.49 33.08 -10.63
N LEU A 176 -25.47 32.33 -11.15
CA LEU A 176 -25.49 30.87 -11.08
C LEU A 176 -24.32 30.23 -11.84
N ALA A 177 -23.99 30.73 -13.03
CA ALA A 177 -22.84 30.25 -13.81
C ALA A 177 -21.51 30.50 -13.09
N ALA A 178 -21.34 31.68 -12.49
CA ALA A 178 -20.15 32.00 -11.69
C ALA A 178 -20.05 31.09 -10.45
N LEU A 179 -21.16 30.88 -9.73
CA LEU A 179 -21.22 29.98 -8.58
C LEU A 179 -20.91 28.53 -8.98
N TRP A 180 -21.39 28.09 -10.14
CA TRP A 180 -21.09 26.77 -10.69
C TRP A 180 -19.60 26.60 -10.99
N CYS A 181 -18.97 27.60 -11.62
CA CYS A 181 -17.53 27.60 -11.85
C CYS A 181 -16.73 27.54 -10.53
N VAL A 182 -17.15 28.31 -9.51
CA VAL A 182 -16.53 28.26 -8.18
C VAL A 182 -16.68 26.88 -7.55
N ALA A 183 -17.87 26.27 -7.62
CA ALA A 183 -18.11 24.93 -7.10
C ALA A 183 -17.22 23.87 -7.77
N LEU A 184 -17.00 23.96 -9.10
CA LEU A 184 -16.08 23.08 -9.82
C LEU A 184 -14.63 23.25 -9.38
N VAL A 185 -14.15 24.50 -9.21
CA VAL A 185 -12.80 24.77 -8.71
C VAL A 185 -12.62 24.26 -7.29
N VAL A 186 -13.61 24.48 -6.41
CA VAL A 186 -13.61 23.96 -5.03
C VAL A 186 -13.57 22.44 -5.05
N ASN A 187 -14.42 21.77 -5.84
CA ASN A 187 -14.41 20.32 -5.96
C ASN A 187 -13.01 19.81 -6.38
N CYS A 188 -12.43 20.40 -7.43
CA CYS A 188 -11.12 20.03 -7.95
C CYS A 188 -9.99 20.21 -6.93
N VAL A 189 -9.94 21.35 -6.23
CA VAL A 189 -8.87 21.61 -5.25
C VAL A 189 -9.01 20.67 -4.05
N PHE A 190 -10.21 20.56 -3.50
CA PHE A 190 -10.43 19.80 -2.27
C PHE A 190 -10.36 18.28 -2.49
N VAL A 191 -10.68 17.77 -3.68
CA VAL A 191 -10.51 16.33 -3.96
C VAL A 191 -9.03 15.95 -3.94
N HIS A 192 -8.16 16.76 -4.54
CA HIS A 192 -6.72 16.49 -4.51
C HIS A 192 -6.13 16.65 -3.11
N GLN A 193 -6.61 17.63 -2.33
CA GLN A 193 -6.21 17.76 -0.93
C GLN A 193 -6.67 16.57 -0.08
N PHE A 194 -7.90 16.09 -0.30
CA PHE A 194 -8.39 14.87 0.33
C PHE A 194 -7.44 13.70 0.04
N TRP A 195 -7.12 13.44 -1.23
CA TRP A 195 -6.24 12.33 -1.59
C TRP A 195 -4.85 12.47 -0.98
N SER A 196 -4.27 13.66 -0.96
CA SER A 196 -2.97 13.92 -0.33
C SER A 196 -2.97 13.58 1.16
N VAL A 197 -3.93 14.11 1.92
CA VAL A 197 -4.02 13.91 3.37
C VAL A 197 -4.41 12.47 3.73
N ALA A 198 -5.34 11.86 2.98
CA ALA A 198 -5.78 10.50 3.21
C ALA A 198 -4.66 9.48 2.93
N VAL A 199 -3.91 9.67 1.83
CA VAL A 199 -2.71 8.86 1.53
C VAL A 199 -1.65 9.05 2.60
N ARG A 200 -1.44 10.28 3.10
CA ARG A 200 -0.52 10.54 4.23
C ARG A 200 -0.91 9.76 5.49
N CYS A 201 -2.20 9.74 5.84
CA CYS A 201 -2.71 8.95 6.96
C CYS A 201 -2.47 7.44 6.75
N GLY A 202 -2.65 6.95 5.52
CA GLY A 202 -2.33 5.57 5.15
C GLY A 202 -0.84 5.26 5.32
N MET A 203 0.04 6.16 4.89
CA MET A 203 1.49 6.03 5.06
C MET A 203 1.93 6.02 6.52
N HIS A 204 1.30 6.83 7.39
CA HIS A 204 1.56 6.80 8.84
C HIS A 204 1.22 5.44 9.43
N THR A 205 0.02 4.93 9.12
CA THR A 205 -0.45 3.61 9.57
C THR A 205 0.50 2.51 9.09
N ARG A 206 0.87 2.53 7.80
CA ARG A 206 1.84 1.62 7.19
C ARG A 206 3.18 1.64 7.91
N SER A 207 3.75 2.83 8.13
CA SER A 207 5.08 2.97 8.72
C SER A 207 5.12 2.43 10.15
N ILE A 208 4.07 2.69 10.94
CA ILE A 208 3.93 2.16 12.30
C ILE A 208 3.86 0.64 12.27
N LEU A 209 2.95 0.08 11.47
CA LEU A 209 2.75 -1.36 11.40
C LEU A 209 4.00 -2.08 10.89
N GLN A 210 4.65 -1.57 9.85
CA GLN A 210 5.86 -2.20 9.29
C GLN A 210 7.01 -2.23 10.29
N GLN A 211 7.26 -1.13 11.01
CA GLN A 211 8.29 -1.10 12.03
C GLN A 211 7.98 -2.07 13.18
N PHE A 212 6.73 -2.08 13.66
CA PHE A 212 6.33 -2.93 14.78
C PHE A 212 6.32 -4.43 14.41
N VAL A 213 5.90 -4.74 13.17
CA VAL A 213 6.03 -6.09 12.60
C VAL A 213 7.48 -6.52 12.52
N PHE A 214 8.37 -5.65 12.02
CA PHE A 214 9.80 -5.95 11.92
C PHE A 214 10.42 -6.22 13.30
N GLU A 215 10.14 -5.39 14.30
CA GLU A 215 10.64 -5.57 15.66
C GLU A 215 10.11 -6.83 16.31
N LYS A 216 8.80 -7.08 16.18
CA LYS A 216 8.18 -8.29 16.71
C LYS A 216 8.75 -9.54 16.02
N ALA A 217 9.03 -9.48 14.72
CA ALA A 217 9.64 -10.59 13.99
C ALA A 217 11.03 -10.98 14.52
N LEU A 218 11.78 -10.01 15.05
CA LEU A 218 13.09 -10.25 15.66
C LEU A 218 13.00 -10.87 17.06
N THR A 219 11.89 -10.65 17.78
CA THR A 219 11.72 -11.11 19.17
C THR A 219 10.82 -12.33 19.31
N VAL A 220 10.09 -12.76 18.28
CA VAL A 220 9.16 -13.90 18.37
C VAL A 220 9.90 -15.23 18.57
N SER A 221 9.41 -16.02 19.54
CA SER A 221 9.98 -17.32 19.97
C SER A 221 9.87 -18.42 18.92
N HIS A 222 8.81 -18.40 18.11
CA HIS A 222 8.51 -19.42 17.10
C HIS A 222 8.30 -18.77 15.73
N ILE A 223 9.23 -19.02 14.80
CA ILE A 223 9.01 -18.75 13.39
C ILE A 223 8.20 -19.92 12.82
N ALA A 224 6.92 -20.00 13.20
CA ALA A 224 6.00 -20.89 12.49
C ALA A 224 5.88 -20.42 11.03
N GLY A 225 5.72 -21.33 10.07
CA GLY A 225 5.57 -20.96 8.64
C GLY A 225 4.47 -19.92 8.37
N HIS A 226 3.46 -19.85 9.24
CA HIS A 226 2.43 -18.80 9.24
C HIS A 226 2.97 -17.39 9.50
N VAL A 227 4.02 -17.22 10.33
CA VAL A 227 4.67 -15.93 10.61
C VAL A 227 5.43 -15.43 9.39
N HIS A 228 6.10 -16.33 8.64
CA HIS A 228 6.74 -15.95 7.37
C HIS A 228 5.71 -15.52 6.32
N ALA A 229 4.55 -16.18 6.23
CA ALA A 229 3.46 -15.74 5.35
C ALA A 229 2.88 -14.36 5.78
N LEU A 230 2.75 -14.12 7.09
CA LEU A 230 2.30 -12.84 7.64
C LEU A 230 3.29 -11.70 7.33
N LEU A 231 4.59 -11.97 7.49
CA LEU A 231 5.68 -11.03 7.24
C LEU A 231 5.87 -10.73 5.75
N ALA A 232 5.68 -11.71 4.88
CA ALA A 232 5.94 -11.59 3.44
C ALA A 232 4.73 -11.10 2.63
N VAL A 233 3.49 -11.30 3.08
CA VAL A 233 2.27 -11.03 2.29
C VAL A 233 1.30 -10.08 2.98
N ASP A 234 1.06 -10.23 4.29
CA ASP A 234 0.04 -9.44 5.00
C ASP A 234 0.56 -8.06 5.42
N ALA A 235 1.82 -7.94 5.87
CA ALA A 235 2.44 -6.64 6.16
C ALA A 235 2.49 -5.70 4.93
N THR A 236 2.42 -6.23 3.71
CA THR A 236 2.36 -5.43 2.48
C THR A 236 0.94 -5.11 2.03
N ARG A 237 -0.05 -5.99 2.25
CA ARG A 237 -1.45 -5.81 1.82
C ARG A 237 -2.26 -4.94 2.77
N ILE A 238 -2.02 -5.05 4.08
CA ILE A 238 -2.71 -4.26 5.13
C ILE A 238 -2.19 -2.83 5.17
N CYS A 239 -0.99 -2.63 4.63
CA CYS A 239 -0.32 -1.36 4.49
C CYS A 239 -0.57 -0.70 3.12
N ASP A 240 -1.69 -1.00 2.45
CA ASP A 240 -2.04 -0.22 1.27
C ASP A 240 -2.32 1.22 1.69
N ASN A 241 -1.58 2.16 1.10
CA ASN A 241 -1.65 3.58 1.45
C ASN A 241 -3.06 4.16 1.19
N TYR A 242 -3.90 3.45 0.43
CA TYR A 242 -5.23 3.89 0.04
C TYR A 242 -6.38 3.41 0.94
N VAL A 243 -6.14 2.59 1.96
CA VAL A 243 -7.23 2.08 2.83
C VAL A 243 -8.04 3.23 3.45
N VAL A 244 -7.38 4.25 3.99
CA VAL A 244 -8.06 5.43 4.56
C VAL A 244 -8.85 6.20 3.49
N CYS A 245 -8.34 6.23 2.26
CA CYS A 245 -9.03 6.86 1.13
C CYS A 245 -10.35 6.15 0.85
N PHE A 246 -10.33 4.81 0.74
CA PHE A 246 -11.53 4.01 0.49
C PHE A 246 -12.52 4.08 1.65
N VAL A 247 -12.06 4.09 2.90
CA VAL A 247 -12.94 4.26 4.07
C VAL A 247 -13.75 5.54 3.93
N HIS A 248 -13.17 6.68 3.58
CA HIS A 248 -13.98 7.90 3.47
C HIS A 248 -14.76 8.00 2.14
N TRP A 249 -14.12 7.64 1.03
CA TRP A 249 -14.63 7.89 -0.32
C TRP A 249 -15.66 6.85 -0.78
N ASP A 250 -15.53 5.59 -0.36
CA ASP A 250 -16.41 4.49 -0.81
C ASP A 250 -17.50 4.11 0.20
N THR A 251 -17.44 4.60 1.46
CA THR A 251 -18.47 4.29 2.47
C THR A 251 -19.46 5.44 2.62
N TRP A 252 -19.27 6.33 3.60
CA TRP A 252 -20.23 7.36 3.96
C TRP A 252 -20.39 8.42 2.86
N SER A 253 -19.32 8.85 2.19
CA SER A 253 -19.44 9.80 1.08
C SER A 253 -20.26 9.23 -0.08
N ALA A 254 -20.04 7.95 -0.42
CA ALA A 254 -20.80 7.24 -1.43
C ALA A 254 -22.29 7.13 -1.04
N VAL A 255 -22.59 6.78 0.22
CA VAL A 255 -23.97 6.69 0.73
C VAL A 255 -24.69 8.04 0.71
N VAL A 256 -24.03 9.11 1.15
CA VAL A 256 -24.60 10.46 1.16
C VAL A 256 -24.84 10.93 -0.28
N THR A 257 -23.84 10.80 -1.16
CA THR A 257 -23.97 11.19 -2.57
C THR A 257 -25.09 10.43 -3.26
N LEU A 258 -25.14 9.11 -3.09
CA LEU A 258 -26.15 8.26 -3.71
C LEU A 258 -27.57 8.62 -3.22
N SER A 259 -27.74 8.78 -1.90
CA SER A 259 -29.03 9.17 -1.30
C SER A 259 -29.55 10.49 -1.87
N VAL A 260 -28.68 11.50 -1.98
CA VAL A 260 -29.04 12.81 -2.52
C VAL A 260 -29.32 12.75 -4.02
N CYS A 261 -28.51 12.02 -4.80
CA CYS A 261 -28.76 11.85 -6.23
C CYS A 261 -30.10 11.15 -6.50
N VAL A 262 -30.42 10.10 -5.73
CA VAL A 262 -31.70 9.39 -5.85
C VAL A 262 -32.86 10.33 -5.50
N TYR A 263 -32.75 11.10 -4.41
CA TYR A 263 -33.75 12.10 -4.04
C TYR A 263 -34.05 13.10 -5.17
N PHE A 264 -33.02 13.75 -5.73
CA PHE A 264 -33.21 14.70 -6.82
C PHE A 264 -33.66 14.04 -8.13
N LEU A 265 -33.23 12.82 -8.42
CA LEU A 265 -33.76 12.08 -9.58
C LEU A 265 -35.25 11.79 -9.45
N PHE A 266 -35.73 11.47 -8.24
CA PHE A 266 -37.16 11.32 -7.97
C PHE A 266 -37.91 12.63 -8.09
N ASP A 267 -37.32 13.75 -7.67
CA ASP A 267 -37.92 15.08 -7.82
C ASP A 267 -38.09 15.45 -9.31
N LEU A 268 -37.07 15.19 -10.15
CA LEU A 268 -37.11 15.51 -11.58
C LEU A 268 -37.94 14.52 -12.44
N LEU A 269 -37.81 13.22 -12.19
CA LEU A 269 -38.36 12.16 -13.07
C LEU A 269 -39.44 11.30 -12.39
N SER A 270 -39.83 11.62 -11.15
CA SER A 270 -40.82 10.85 -10.38
C SER A 270 -40.49 9.35 -10.37
N TYR A 271 -41.49 8.47 -10.55
CA TYR A 271 -41.27 7.02 -10.56
C TYR A 271 -40.38 6.52 -11.72
N SER A 272 -40.11 7.32 -12.75
CA SER A 272 -39.25 6.92 -13.88
C SER A 272 -37.78 6.80 -13.49
N ALA A 273 -37.36 7.48 -12.41
CA ALA A 273 -36.03 7.34 -11.83
C ALA A 273 -35.75 5.92 -11.31
N LEU A 274 -36.79 5.19 -10.88
CA LEU A 274 -36.65 3.80 -10.42
C LEU A 274 -36.17 2.86 -11.52
N VAL A 275 -36.50 3.14 -12.78
CA VAL A 275 -36.08 2.32 -13.92
C VAL A 275 -34.55 2.28 -14.00
N TRP A 276 -33.89 3.43 -13.89
CA TRP A 276 -32.43 3.51 -13.83
C TRP A 276 -31.86 2.70 -12.67
N LEU A 277 -32.44 2.82 -11.48
CA LEU A 277 -31.98 2.08 -10.30
C LEU A 277 -32.14 0.58 -10.51
N ILE A 278 -33.28 0.12 -11.03
CA ILE A 278 -33.56 -1.30 -11.32
C ILE A 278 -32.58 -1.83 -12.36
N VAL A 279 -32.40 -1.15 -13.49
CA VAL A 279 -31.46 -1.58 -14.55
C VAL A 279 -30.04 -1.64 -14.01
N THR A 280 -29.63 -0.69 -13.18
CA THR A 280 -28.28 -0.68 -12.61
C THR A 280 -28.10 -1.74 -11.51
N LEU A 281 -29.14 -2.05 -10.74
CA LEU A 281 -29.14 -3.17 -9.79
C LEU A 281 -29.13 -4.53 -10.52
N LEU A 282 -29.81 -4.65 -11.66
CA LEU A 282 -29.76 -5.85 -12.53
C LEU A 282 -28.38 -6.04 -13.17
N TYR A 283 -27.60 -4.97 -13.34
CA TYR A 283 -26.21 -5.08 -13.74
C TYR A 283 -25.31 -5.67 -12.63
N ALA A 284 -25.64 -5.51 -11.35
CA ALA A 284 -24.84 -6.03 -10.23
C ALA A 284 -24.56 -7.55 -10.30
N PRO A 285 -25.53 -8.46 -10.55
CA PRO A 285 -25.25 -9.89 -10.72
C PRO A 285 -24.39 -10.17 -11.96
N CYS A 286 -24.56 -9.41 -13.05
CA CYS A 286 -23.69 -9.52 -14.23
C CYS A 286 -22.25 -9.15 -13.88
N ALA A 287 -22.05 -8.03 -13.17
CA ALA A 287 -20.75 -7.59 -12.69
C ALA A 287 -20.11 -8.61 -11.72
N ALA A 288 -20.90 -9.25 -10.86
CA ALA A 288 -20.44 -10.30 -9.96
C ALA A 288 -20.03 -11.57 -10.72
N PHE A 289 -20.78 -11.98 -11.74
CA PHE A 289 -20.44 -13.11 -12.59
C PHE A 289 -19.10 -12.91 -13.30
N PHE A 290 -18.94 -11.79 -14.02
CA PHE A 290 -17.66 -11.48 -14.68
C PHE A 290 -16.55 -11.26 -13.66
N GLY A 291 -16.83 -10.59 -12.54
CA GLY A 291 -15.89 -10.42 -11.43
C GLY A 291 -15.33 -11.75 -10.93
N ARG A 292 -16.18 -12.76 -10.70
CA ARG A 292 -15.76 -14.10 -10.27
C ARG A 292 -14.92 -14.80 -11.34
N ARG A 293 -15.29 -14.71 -12.62
CA ARG A 293 -14.48 -15.24 -13.73
C ARG A 293 -13.11 -14.56 -13.80
N ILE A 294 -13.06 -13.23 -13.69
CA ILE A 294 -11.81 -12.46 -13.66
C ILE A 294 -10.94 -12.90 -12.47
N GLN A 295 -11.52 -13.11 -11.29
CA GLN A 295 -10.78 -13.58 -10.11
C GLN A 295 -10.20 -14.98 -10.32
N ILE A 296 -10.97 -15.93 -10.84
CA ILE A 296 -10.51 -17.30 -11.15
C ILE A 296 -9.33 -17.26 -12.14
N HIS A 297 -9.48 -16.55 -13.26
CA HIS A 297 -8.41 -16.44 -14.25
C HIS A 297 -7.23 -15.61 -13.75
N SER A 298 -7.44 -14.64 -12.85
CA SER A 298 -6.36 -13.90 -12.20
C SER A 298 -5.56 -14.77 -11.24
N ALA A 299 -6.23 -15.67 -10.49
CA ALA A 299 -5.56 -16.65 -9.63
C ALA A 299 -4.77 -17.66 -10.47
N ALA A 300 -5.36 -18.19 -11.55
CA ALA A 300 -4.68 -19.07 -12.49
C ALA A 300 -3.47 -18.38 -13.16
N HIS A 301 -3.62 -17.13 -13.58
CA HIS A 301 -2.53 -16.33 -14.12
C HIS A 301 -1.40 -16.15 -13.11
N GLN A 302 -1.74 -15.81 -11.85
CA GLN A 302 -0.76 -15.66 -10.78
C GLN A 302 0.02 -16.96 -10.53
N HIS A 303 -0.67 -18.09 -10.43
CA HIS A 303 -0.04 -19.40 -10.25
C HIS A 303 0.90 -19.75 -11.42
N ARG A 304 0.46 -19.55 -12.67
CA ARG A 304 1.26 -19.83 -13.87
C ARG A 304 2.46 -18.86 -13.99
N ARG A 305 2.30 -17.60 -13.59
CA ARG A 305 3.37 -16.59 -13.51
C ARG A 305 4.45 -16.96 -12.49
N ASP A 306 4.04 -17.45 -11.33
CA ASP A 306 4.96 -17.90 -10.28
C ASP A 306 5.72 -19.17 -10.72
N ALA A 307 5.05 -20.11 -11.39
CA ALA A 307 5.70 -21.28 -11.99
C ALA A 307 6.77 -20.88 -13.03
N ARG A 308 6.47 -19.95 -13.94
CA ARG A 308 7.46 -19.42 -14.90
C ARG A 308 8.65 -18.77 -14.19
N THR A 309 8.38 -17.94 -13.19
CA THR A 309 9.41 -17.22 -12.43
C THR A 309 10.30 -18.19 -11.64
N SER A 310 9.72 -19.26 -11.10
CA SER A 310 10.45 -20.35 -10.45
C SER A 310 11.40 -21.05 -11.42
N VAL A 311 10.90 -21.46 -12.60
CA VAL A 311 11.73 -22.08 -13.66
C VAL A 311 12.89 -21.17 -14.06
N PHE A 312 12.61 -19.88 -14.31
CA PHE A 312 13.64 -18.90 -14.64
C PHE A 312 14.67 -18.72 -13.53
N THR A 313 14.24 -18.69 -12.27
CA THR A 313 15.13 -18.58 -11.10
C THR A 313 16.04 -19.81 -10.97
N GLN A 314 15.52 -21.01 -11.23
CA GLN A 314 16.33 -22.24 -11.25
C GLN A 314 17.40 -22.19 -12.34
N MET A 315 17.07 -21.68 -13.53
CA MET A 315 18.03 -21.50 -14.62
C MET A 315 19.15 -20.52 -14.25
N LEU A 316 18.81 -19.38 -13.63
CA LEU A 316 19.82 -18.41 -13.18
C LEU A 316 20.75 -18.97 -12.09
N ARG A 317 20.19 -19.70 -11.12
CA ARG A 317 20.98 -20.35 -10.06
C ARG A 317 21.95 -21.40 -10.61
N GLY A 318 21.55 -22.10 -11.67
CA GLY A 318 22.33 -23.15 -12.33
C GLY A 318 22.98 -22.72 -13.65
N VAL A 319 23.18 -21.42 -13.90
CA VAL A 319 23.56 -20.92 -15.23
C VAL A 319 24.86 -21.53 -15.75
N LEU A 320 25.86 -21.72 -14.88
CA LEU A 320 27.14 -22.34 -15.24
C LEU A 320 26.96 -23.81 -15.63
N THR A 321 26.17 -24.56 -14.85
CA THR A 321 25.87 -25.97 -15.14
C THR A 321 25.07 -26.11 -16.43
N MET A 322 24.11 -25.22 -16.68
CA MET A 322 23.33 -25.19 -17.91
C MET A 322 24.23 -24.95 -19.13
N LYS A 323 25.14 -23.97 -19.04
CA LYS A 323 26.10 -23.64 -20.11
C LYS A 323 27.13 -24.74 -20.32
N ALA A 324 27.68 -25.32 -19.26
CA ALA A 324 28.65 -26.40 -19.34
C ALA A 324 28.10 -27.65 -20.04
N ASN A 325 26.79 -27.92 -19.88
CA ASN A 325 26.10 -29.05 -20.51
C ASN A 325 25.35 -28.68 -21.80
N ALA A 326 25.47 -27.45 -22.30
CA ALA A 326 24.77 -26.94 -23.50
C ALA A 326 23.23 -27.14 -23.46
N TYR A 327 22.60 -27.04 -22.28
CA TYR A 327 21.14 -27.20 -22.11
C TYR A 327 20.31 -25.96 -22.48
N ASP A 328 20.88 -25.02 -23.22
CA ASP A 328 20.25 -23.73 -23.55
C ASP A 328 18.89 -23.91 -24.24
N ALA A 329 18.84 -24.67 -25.33
CA ALA A 329 17.62 -24.88 -26.11
C ALA A 329 16.53 -25.65 -25.33
N TRP A 330 16.95 -26.61 -24.50
CA TRP A 330 16.02 -27.36 -23.65
C TRP A 330 15.41 -26.47 -22.56
N CYS A 331 16.22 -25.62 -21.94
CA CYS A 331 15.77 -24.64 -20.97
C CYS A 331 14.81 -23.62 -21.61
N GLU A 332 15.14 -23.11 -22.79
CA GLU A 332 14.28 -22.20 -23.55
C GLU A 332 12.91 -22.84 -23.84
N GLY A 333 12.89 -24.07 -24.36
CA GLY A 333 11.64 -24.79 -24.61
C GLY A 333 10.79 -24.99 -23.35
N ARG A 334 11.41 -25.25 -22.19
CA ARG A 334 10.71 -25.31 -20.89
C ARG A 334 10.12 -23.96 -20.49
N LEU A 335 10.86 -22.87 -20.68
CA LEU A 335 10.41 -21.52 -20.34
C LEU A 335 9.25 -21.10 -21.25
N ASP A 336 9.34 -21.38 -22.54
CA ASP A 336 8.28 -21.10 -23.52
C ASP A 336 7.00 -21.88 -23.23
N ALA A 337 7.11 -23.15 -22.86
CA ALA A 337 5.95 -23.94 -22.46
C ALA A 337 5.27 -23.36 -21.20
N ALA A 338 6.05 -22.83 -20.24
CA ALA A 338 5.50 -22.12 -19.09
C ALA A 338 4.83 -20.79 -19.51
N ARG A 339 5.46 -20.05 -20.42
CA ARG A 339 4.95 -18.78 -20.96
C ARG A 339 3.64 -18.94 -21.73
N ARG A 340 3.50 -19.96 -22.59
CA ARG A 340 2.26 -20.23 -23.32
C ARG A 340 1.08 -20.46 -22.38
N ARG A 341 1.27 -21.24 -21.31
CA ARG A 341 0.25 -21.44 -20.27
C ARG A 341 -0.07 -20.12 -19.55
N GLU A 342 0.92 -19.33 -19.19
CA GLU A 342 0.69 -18.02 -18.56
C GLU A 342 -0.16 -17.09 -19.46
N LEU A 343 0.16 -17.04 -20.76
CA LEU A 343 -0.53 -16.19 -21.74
C LEU A 343 -1.99 -16.62 -21.94
N GLU A 344 -2.28 -17.91 -21.99
CA GLU A 344 -3.66 -18.41 -22.09
C GLU A 344 -4.52 -17.94 -20.90
N ALA A 345 -4.00 -18.02 -19.67
CA ALA A 345 -4.72 -17.54 -18.49
C ALA A 345 -4.88 -16.01 -18.50
N LEU A 346 -3.86 -15.28 -18.98
CA LEU A 346 -3.93 -13.83 -19.13
C LEU A 346 -4.97 -13.41 -20.19
N GLN A 347 -5.05 -14.13 -21.31
CA GLN A 347 -6.02 -13.88 -22.38
C GLN A 347 -7.45 -14.01 -21.85
N TRP A 348 -7.77 -15.10 -21.14
CA TRP A 348 -9.10 -15.27 -20.56
C TRP A 348 -9.43 -14.22 -19.50
N LYS A 349 -8.46 -13.84 -18.65
CA LYS A 349 -8.63 -12.72 -17.73
C LYS A 349 -8.96 -11.42 -18.48
N ALA A 350 -8.23 -11.13 -19.57
CA ALA A 350 -8.42 -9.93 -20.37
C ALA A 350 -9.78 -9.92 -21.08
N ILE A 351 -10.19 -11.04 -21.71
CA ILE A 351 -11.48 -11.18 -22.39
C ILE A 351 -12.63 -10.89 -21.43
N HIS A 352 -12.65 -11.54 -20.26
CA HIS A 352 -13.70 -11.30 -19.27
C HIS A 352 -13.65 -9.88 -18.69
N GLY A 353 -12.46 -9.31 -18.51
CA GLY A 353 -12.27 -7.92 -18.07
C GLY A 353 -12.86 -6.92 -19.06
N THR A 354 -12.53 -7.07 -20.35
CA THR A 354 -13.06 -6.21 -21.42
C THR A 354 -14.57 -6.34 -21.52
N PHE A 355 -15.11 -7.55 -21.52
CA PHE A 355 -16.55 -7.76 -21.62
C PHE A 355 -17.31 -7.11 -20.45
N ASN A 356 -16.80 -7.25 -19.22
CA ASN A 356 -17.38 -6.59 -18.05
C ASN A 356 -17.44 -5.06 -18.21
N THR A 357 -16.33 -4.44 -18.65
CA THR A 357 -16.27 -2.99 -18.89
C THR A 357 -17.21 -2.56 -20.03
N SER A 358 -17.29 -3.34 -21.12
CA SER A 358 -18.20 -3.06 -22.22
C SER A 358 -19.68 -3.11 -21.77
N VAL A 359 -20.08 -4.14 -21.04
CA VAL A 359 -21.45 -4.25 -20.49
C VAL A 359 -21.75 -3.09 -19.55
N LEU A 360 -20.79 -2.66 -18.73
CA LEU A 360 -20.95 -1.50 -17.86
C LEU A 360 -21.24 -0.21 -18.65
N VAL A 361 -20.45 0.07 -19.69
CA VAL A 361 -20.63 1.26 -20.52
C VAL A 361 -21.99 1.25 -21.22
N VAL A 362 -22.39 0.09 -21.76
CA VAL A 362 -23.71 -0.09 -22.38
C VAL A 362 -24.83 0.15 -21.36
N ALA A 363 -24.72 -0.42 -20.15
CA ALA A 363 -25.70 -0.22 -19.08
C ALA A 363 -25.82 1.25 -18.66
N GLN A 364 -24.71 1.99 -18.60
CA GLN A 364 -24.70 3.42 -18.27
C GLN A 364 -25.40 4.30 -19.31
N VAL A 365 -25.52 3.85 -20.57
CA VAL A 365 -26.26 4.55 -21.63
C VAL A 365 -27.72 4.10 -21.67
N ILE A 366 -27.98 2.80 -21.60
CA ILE A 366 -29.34 2.24 -21.69
C ILE A 366 -30.19 2.64 -20.48
N ALA A 367 -29.63 2.66 -19.27
CA ALA A 367 -30.41 2.92 -18.06
C ALA A 367 -31.06 4.33 -18.04
N PRO A 368 -30.33 5.44 -18.28
CA PRO A 368 -30.96 6.76 -18.43
C PRO A 368 -31.95 6.84 -19.59
N MET A 369 -31.62 6.22 -20.73
CA MET A 369 -32.48 6.22 -21.91
C MET A 369 -33.82 5.54 -21.62
N ALA A 370 -33.81 4.38 -20.95
CA ALA A 370 -35.02 3.68 -20.52
C ALA A 370 -35.85 4.52 -19.54
N SER A 371 -35.21 5.21 -18.59
CA SER A 371 -35.90 6.15 -17.69
C SER A 371 -36.59 7.29 -18.44
N PHE A 372 -35.96 7.89 -19.46
CA PHE A 372 -36.59 8.94 -20.26
C PHE A 372 -37.76 8.41 -21.12
N VAL A 373 -37.61 7.22 -21.70
CA VAL A 373 -38.70 6.58 -22.47
C VAL A 373 -39.93 6.35 -21.59
N VAL A 374 -39.74 5.84 -20.36
CA VAL A 374 -40.84 5.65 -19.40
C VAL A 374 -41.43 6.99 -18.96
N PHE A 375 -40.61 8.02 -18.72
CA PHE A 375 -41.08 9.35 -18.35
C PHE A 375 -42.00 9.98 -19.41
N VAL A 376 -41.60 9.89 -20.69
CA VAL A 376 -42.38 10.47 -21.80
C VAL A 376 -43.62 9.64 -22.12
N HIS A 377 -43.48 8.31 -22.27
CA HIS A 377 -44.56 7.48 -22.80
C HIS A 377 -45.52 6.92 -21.75
N VAL A 378 -45.05 6.68 -20.52
CA VAL A 378 -45.89 6.09 -19.46
C VAL A 378 -46.45 7.18 -18.55
N GLN A 379 -45.63 8.14 -18.14
CA GLN A 379 -46.07 9.22 -17.25
C GLN A 379 -46.64 10.43 -17.99
N GLY A 380 -46.45 10.51 -19.32
CA GLY A 380 -46.86 11.69 -20.09
C GLY A 380 -46.06 12.95 -19.75
N GLY A 381 -44.90 12.79 -19.12
CA GLY A 381 -44.03 13.91 -18.72
C GLY A 381 -43.44 14.61 -19.93
N ARG A 382 -43.34 15.94 -19.87
CA ARG A 382 -42.69 16.73 -20.92
C ARG A 382 -41.19 16.80 -20.64
N LEU A 383 -40.40 16.20 -21.51
CA LEU A 383 -38.95 16.22 -21.41
C LEU A 383 -38.40 17.52 -22.01
N ASP A 384 -38.18 18.53 -21.17
CA ASP A 384 -37.49 19.75 -21.54
C ASP A 384 -35.96 19.62 -21.39
N ALA A 385 -35.21 20.55 -21.97
CA ALA A 385 -33.75 20.53 -21.92
C ALA A 385 -33.23 20.62 -20.46
N ALA A 386 -33.88 21.43 -19.62
CA ALA A 386 -33.49 21.58 -18.21
C ALA A 386 -33.64 20.25 -17.45
N THR A 387 -34.77 19.55 -17.57
CA THR A 387 -34.96 18.26 -16.90
C THR A 387 -34.04 17.18 -17.47
N ALA A 388 -33.88 17.11 -18.80
CA ALA A 388 -33.07 16.08 -19.45
C ALA A 388 -31.58 16.18 -19.07
N PHE A 389 -30.96 17.36 -19.22
CA PHE A 389 -29.54 17.55 -18.91
C PHE A 389 -29.25 17.46 -17.42
N SER A 390 -30.14 17.97 -16.57
CA SER A 390 -29.98 17.83 -15.11
C SER A 390 -30.12 16.38 -14.66
N ALA A 391 -31.08 15.62 -15.19
CA ALA A 391 -31.21 14.20 -14.90
C ALA A 391 -29.97 13.41 -15.36
N LEU A 392 -29.41 13.71 -16.54
CA LEU A 392 -28.15 13.11 -17.01
C LEU A 392 -26.98 13.40 -16.05
N ALA A 393 -26.88 14.63 -15.55
CA ALA A 393 -25.84 15.00 -14.57
C ALA A 393 -26.00 14.20 -13.26
N TRP A 394 -27.23 14.01 -12.78
CA TRP A 394 -27.50 13.17 -11.61
C TRP A 394 -27.22 11.69 -11.85
N PHE A 395 -27.64 11.12 -13.00
CA PHE A 395 -27.34 9.74 -13.35
C PHE A 395 -25.83 9.46 -13.40
N SER A 396 -25.06 10.38 -14.03
CA SER A 396 -23.60 10.28 -14.08
C SER A 396 -22.96 10.35 -12.69
N THR A 397 -23.46 11.25 -11.84
CA THR A 397 -22.95 11.43 -10.46
C THR A 397 -23.27 10.21 -9.59
N ALA A 398 -24.44 9.58 -9.77
CA ALA A 398 -24.89 8.43 -8.99
C ALA A 398 -24.27 7.09 -9.43
N ALA A 399 -23.88 6.96 -10.71
CA ALA A 399 -23.35 5.71 -11.27
C ALA A 399 -22.04 5.27 -10.58
N SER A 400 -21.15 6.21 -10.27
CA SER A 400 -19.85 5.91 -9.66
C SER A 400 -19.97 5.42 -8.21
N PRO A 401 -20.69 6.09 -7.29
CA PRO A 401 -20.95 5.60 -5.93
C PRO A 401 -21.57 4.19 -5.89
N LEU A 402 -22.57 3.93 -6.75
CA LEU A 402 -23.28 2.65 -6.76
C LEU A 402 -22.35 1.45 -7.02
N LEU A 403 -21.36 1.61 -7.90
CA LEU A 403 -20.40 0.56 -8.25
C LEU A 403 -19.28 0.38 -7.24
N ARG A 404 -19.00 1.41 -6.44
CA ARG A 404 -17.83 1.48 -5.56
C ARG A 404 -18.19 1.15 -4.11
N LEU A 405 -19.42 1.42 -3.68
CA LEU A 405 -19.91 1.12 -2.34
C LEU A 405 -19.74 -0.36 -1.94
N PRO A 406 -20.11 -1.37 -2.76
CA PRO A 406 -19.88 -2.76 -2.41
C PRO A 406 -18.39 -3.10 -2.23
N LYS A 407 -17.52 -2.52 -3.08
CA LYS A 407 -16.06 -2.71 -3.01
C LYS A 407 -15.46 -2.04 -1.78
N GLY A 408 -15.98 -0.88 -1.39
CA GLY A 408 -15.59 -0.19 -0.16
C GLY A 408 -15.86 -1.05 1.07
N LEU A 409 -17.07 -1.61 1.15
CA LEU A 409 -17.47 -2.49 2.26
C LEU A 409 -16.58 -3.74 2.35
N THR A 410 -16.31 -4.41 1.22
CA THR A 410 -15.40 -5.59 1.23
C THR A 410 -13.99 -5.20 1.68
N THR A 411 -13.49 -4.04 1.24
CA THR A 411 -12.15 -3.55 1.62
C THR A 411 -12.07 -3.27 3.13
N VAL A 412 -13.12 -2.70 3.73
CA VAL A 412 -13.18 -2.46 5.18
C VAL A 412 -13.23 -3.77 5.97
N VAL A 413 -14.00 -4.76 5.49
CA VAL A 413 -14.07 -6.10 6.11
C VAL A 413 -12.70 -6.77 6.04
N ASP A 414 -12.07 -6.79 4.86
CA ASP A 414 -10.75 -7.38 4.65
C ASP A 414 -9.68 -6.70 5.51
N ALA A 415 -9.72 -5.37 5.63
CA ALA A 415 -8.83 -4.60 6.51
C ALA A 415 -9.05 -4.94 7.99
N THR A 416 -10.29 -5.21 8.41
CA THR A 416 -10.60 -5.58 9.80
C THR A 416 -10.08 -6.97 10.13
N VAL A 417 -10.30 -7.97 9.25
CA VAL A 417 -9.76 -9.33 9.42
C VAL A 417 -8.24 -9.32 9.50
N SER A 418 -7.64 -8.52 8.64
CA SER A 418 -6.22 -8.25 8.57
C SER A 418 -5.64 -7.64 9.86
N LEU A 419 -6.27 -6.57 10.37
CA LEU A 419 -5.86 -5.95 11.64
C LEU A 419 -5.98 -6.92 12.81
N ASN A 420 -7.01 -7.78 12.84
CA ASN A 420 -7.15 -8.81 13.86
C ASN A 420 -6.02 -9.85 13.81
N ARG A 421 -5.55 -10.25 12.61
CA ARG A 421 -4.40 -11.15 12.46
C ARG A 421 -3.11 -10.50 12.95
N LEU A 422 -2.88 -9.22 12.62
CA LEU A 422 -1.73 -8.47 13.12
C LEU A 422 -1.78 -8.29 14.64
N GLU A 423 -2.96 -8.02 15.20
CA GLU A 423 -3.14 -7.92 16.65
C GLU A 423 -2.81 -9.24 17.35
N ALA A 424 -3.27 -10.37 16.83
CA ALA A 424 -2.91 -11.70 17.32
C ALA A 424 -1.40 -11.95 17.24
N PHE A 425 -0.74 -11.52 16.15
CA PHE A 425 0.70 -11.63 15.99
C PHE A 425 1.48 -10.76 16.99
N PHE A 426 1.08 -9.50 17.18
CA PHE A 426 1.72 -8.60 18.15
C PHE A 426 1.57 -9.08 19.59
N ARG A 427 0.49 -9.79 19.91
CA ARG A 427 0.27 -10.41 21.23
C ARG A 427 0.90 -11.80 21.38
N SER A 428 1.52 -12.35 20.34
CA SER A 428 2.20 -13.64 20.42
C SER A 428 3.39 -13.61 21.41
N SER A 429 3.71 -14.77 21.96
CA SER A 429 4.76 -14.94 22.95
C SER A 429 6.14 -14.62 22.38
N GLU A 430 6.81 -13.65 22.99
CA GLU A 430 8.18 -13.29 22.66
C GLU A 430 9.14 -14.35 23.20
N ARG A 431 10.27 -14.53 22.52
CA ARG A 431 11.41 -15.26 23.04
C ARG A 431 11.79 -14.58 24.35
N ARG A 432 11.81 -15.35 25.43
CA ARG A 432 12.40 -14.87 26.67
C ARG A 432 13.88 -14.66 26.37
N ASP A 433 14.28 -13.40 26.17
CA ASP A 433 15.69 -13.08 26.17
C ASP A 433 16.26 -13.54 27.51
N GLY A 434 17.22 -14.47 27.47
CA GLY A 434 18.00 -14.87 28.63
C GLY A 434 18.75 -13.72 29.31
N LEU A 435 18.60 -12.48 28.84
CA LEU A 435 19.02 -11.27 29.57
C LEU A 435 18.29 -11.09 30.90
N ALA A 436 17.03 -11.56 31.04
CA ALA A 436 16.32 -11.54 32.33
C ALA A 436 16.82 -12.62 33.31
N SER A 437 17.57 -13.61 32.82
CA SER A 437 18.32 -14.58 33.63
C SER A 437 19.81 -14.29 33.64
N ARG A 438 20.22 -13.02 33.50
CA ARG A 438 21.43 -12.60 34.21
C ARG A 438 21.05 -12.59 35.68
N PRO A 439 21.57 -13.49 36.54
CA PRO A 439 21.45 -13.26 37.97
C PRO A 439 21.97 -11.85 38.21
N SER A 440 21.08 -11.00 38.76
CA SER A 440 21.47 -9.77 39.40
C SER A 440 22.70 -10.06 40.26
N SER A 441 23.63 -9.13 40.24
CA SER A 441 25.01 -9.18 40.72
C SER A 441 25.17 -9.41 42.24
N SER A 442 24.44 -10.36 42.83
CA SER A 442 24.48 -10.69 44.25
C SER A 442 24.69 -12.19 44.56
N VAL A 443 24.95 -13.05 43.57
CA VAL A 443 25.48 -14.42 43.80
C VAL A 443 26.87 -14.54 43.19
N VAL A 444 27.80 -13.77 43.74
CA VAL A 444 29.24 -13.92 43.50
C VAL A 444 29.72 -15.05 44.40
N SER A 445 30.00 -16.24 43.86
CA SER A 445 31.20 -17.03 44.25
C SER A 445 31.39 -18.40 43.56
N THR A 446 30.43 -19.03 42.88
CA THR A 446 30.65 -20.43 42.38
C THR A 446 30.48 -20.69 40.88
N HIS A 447 29.89 -19.78 40.11
CA HIS A 447 29.58 -19.99 38.68
C HIS A 447 30.63 -19.45 37.69
N LEU A 448 31.82 -19.06 38.14
CA LEU A 448 32.83 -18.43 37.25
C LEU A 448 33.67 -19.42 36.43
N TYR A 449 33.61 -20.73 36.71
CA TYR A 449 34.45 -21.74 36.04
C TYR A 449 33.84 -22.33 34.75
N TYR A 450 32.52 -22.30 34.60
CA TYR A 450 31.82 -22.91 33.47
C TYR A 450 31.45 -21.89 32.38
N ALA A 451 31.58 -22.30 31.12
CA ALA A 451 31.18 -21.52 29.94
C ALA A 451 29.74 -21.88 29.51
N ILE A 452 29.40 -23.17 29.52
CA ILE A 452 28.07 -23.69 29.17
C ILE A 452 27.65 -24.71 30.23
N GLU A 453 26.44 -24.58 30.75
CA GLU A 453 25.84 -25.51 31.70
C GLU A 453 24.40 -25.83 31.26
N LEU A 454 24.17 -27.07 30.86
CA LEU A 454 22.89 -27.66 30.48
C LEU A 454 22.48 -28.64 31.58
N LYS A 455 21.33 -28.41 32.22
CA LYS A 455 20.76 -29.28 33.28
C LYS A 455 19.45 -29.92 32.81
N SER A 456 19.48 -31.23 32.53
CA SER A 456 18.32 -32.05 32.15
C SER A 456 17.42 -31.39 31.10
N VAL A 457 18.04 -30.85 30.04
CA VAL A 457 17.36 -30.04 29.03
C VAL A 457 16.56 -30.92 28.08
N THR A 458 15.26 -30.66 27.99
CA THR A 458 14.35 -31.33 27.07
C THR A 458 13.81 -30.32 26.06
N CYS A 459 13.99 -30.62 24.78
CA CYS A 459 13.61 -29.74 23.67
C CYS A 459 12.75 -30.49 22.66
N SER A 460 11.72 -29.82 22.15
CA SER A 460 10.82 -30.36 21.13
C SER A 460 10.57 -29.35 20.02
N TRP A 461 10.46 -29.84 18.77
CA TRP A 461 9.87 -29.06 17.69
C TRP A 461 8.38 -29.36 17.61
N ASN A 462 7.59 -28.29 17.52
CA ASN A 462 6.22 -28.42 17.05
C ASN A 462 6.27 -28.56 15.54
N VAL A 463 6.06 -29.78 15.02
CA VAL A 463 5.85 -29.97 13.59
C VAL A 463 4.35 -29.93 13.37
N THR A 464 3.85 -28.87 12.74
CA THR A 464 2.48 -28.86 12.21
C THR A 464 2.50 -29.63 10.89
N THR A 465 2.13 -30.90 10.91
CA THR A 465 1.86 -31.67 9.69
C THR A 465 0.49 -31.28 9.15
N PHE A 466 0.44 -30.80 7.91
CA PHE A 466 -0.82 -30.74 7.16
C PHE A 466 -1.02 -32.14 6.57
N ASN A 467 -1.96 -32.91 7.09
CA ASN A 467 -2.38 -34.14 6.43
C ASN A 467 -3.14 -33.73 5.16
N THR A 468 -2.48 -33.81 4.01
CA THR A 468 -3.17 -34.04 2.73
C THR A 468 -3.35 -35.55 2.61
N GLU A 469 -4.43 -36.07 3.18
CA GLU A 469 -4.93 -37.38 2.82
C GLU A 469 -6.12 -37.17 1.88
N ASP A 470 -5.91 -37.55 0.63
CA ASP A 470 -6.97 -37.83 -0.34
C ASP A 470 -7.85 -38.96 0.22
N GLY A 471 -9.14 -38.72 0.44
CA GLY A 471 -10.09 -39.78 0.82
C GLY A 471 -11.39 -39.28 1.44
N HIS A 472 -12.51 -39.85 1.00
CA HIS A 472 -13.90 -39.42 1.20
C HIS A 472 -14.43 -39.30 2.64
N ASP A 473 -15.50 -38.51 2.72
CA ASP A 473 -16.59 -38.47 3.71
C ASP A 473 -16.40 -37.69 5.03
N GLY A 474 -16.89 -36.44 4.98
CA GLY A 474 -17.88 -35.89 5.91
C GLY A 474 -17.70 -36.08 7.42
N ASP A 475 -16.83 -35.30 8.05
CA ASP A 475 -17.19 -34.49 9.22
C ASP A 475 -16.19 -33.36 9.44
N ASN A 476 -16.69 -32.15 9.66
CA ASN A 476 -15.90 -30.92 9.60
C ASN A 476 -15.40 -30.56 11.01
N THR A 477 -14.39 -31.30 11.50
CA THR A 477 -13.60 -30.89 12.66
C THR A 477 -12.12 -30.83 12.28
N ASN A 478 -11.60 -29.61 12.14
CA ASN A 478 -10.17 -29.34 11.90
C ASN A 478 -9.35 -29.70 13.16
N ASN A 479 -9.14 -30.99 13.42
CA ASN A 479 -8.21 -31.45 14.44
C ASN A 479 -6.78 -31.31 13.91
N HIS A 480 -6.16 -30.16 14.18
CA HIS A 480 -4.71 -30.00 14.04
C HIS A 480 -3.99 -30.87 15.08
N HIS A 481 -3.62 -32.10 14.72
CA HIS A 481 -2.71 -32.90 15.54
C HIS A 481 -1.30 -32.29 15.48
N VAL A 482 -0.93 -31.51 16.50
CA VAL A 482 0.44 -31.01 16.68
C VAL A 482 1.30 -32.17 17.17
N GLN A 483 2.00 -32.86 16.26
CA GLN A 483 2.95 -33.88 16.64
C GLN A 483 4.25 -33.20 17.14
N ARG A 484 4.50 -33.29 18.45
CA ARG A 484 5.75 -32.82 19.05
C ARG A 484 6.83 -33.87 18.85
N ARG A 485 7.79 -33.60 17.95
CA ARG A 485 8.99 -34.43 17.85
C ARG A 485 10.01 -33.92 18.88
N GLN A 486 10.30 -34.73 19.88
CA GLN A 486 11.38 -34.47 20.82
C GLN A 486 12.72 -34.59 20.10
N LEU A 487 13.57 -33.57 20.22
CA LEU A 487 14.94 -33.59 19.70
C LEU A 487 15.93 -34.10 20.73
N PHE A 488 15.84 -33.55 21.94
CA PHE A 488 16.70 -33.86 23.06
C PHE A 488 15.82 -34.21 24.26
N ALA A 489 16.12 -35.31 24.92
CA ALA A 489 15.51 -35.73 26.17
C ALA A 489 16.59 -35.69 27.26
N GLU A 490 16.34 -34.90 28.31
CA GLU A 490 17.19 -34.82 29.52
C GLU A 490 18.69 -34.58 29.29
N LEU A 491 19.04 -33.75 28.30
CA LEU A 491 20.43 -33.46 27.98
C LEU A 491 21.12 -32.69 29.12
N THR A 492 22.16 -33.29 29.69
CA THR A 492 22.99 -32.67 30.74
C THR A 492 24.43 -32.57 30.27
N LEU A 493 25.01 -31.37 30.30
CA LEU A 493 26.36 -31.10 29.82
C LEU A 493 26.94 -29.90 30.56
N VAL A 494 28.20 -30.01 30.98
CA VAL A 494 28.95 -28.92 31.62
C VAL A 494 30.25 -28.73 30.86
N VAL A 495 30.50 -27.54 30.34
CA VAL A 495 31.73 -27.17 29.62
C VAL A 495 32.47 -26.08 30.41
N PRO A 496 33.68 -26.34 30.92
CA PRO A 496 34.48 -25.33 31.62
C PRO A 496 35.09 -24.32 30.63
N LYS A 497 35.46 -23.14 31.14
CA LYS A 497 36.06 -22.07 30.33
C LYS A 497 37.44 -22.47 29.79
N GLY A 498 37.75 -22.04 28.58
CA GLY A 498 39.05 -22.26 27.93
C GLY A 498 39.22 -23.63 27.28
N GLN A 499 38.19 -24.46 27.23
CA GLN A 499 38.25 -25.77 26.55
C GLN A 499 37.78 -25.72 25.10
N PHE A 500 38.48 -26.47 24.25
CA PHE A 500 38.07 -26.75 22.88
C PHE A 500 37.25 -28.05 22.84
N VAL A 501 35.96 -27.93 22.54
CA VAL A 501 35.01 -29.06 22.52
C VAL A 501 34.66 -29.44 21.08
N VAL A 502 34.71 -30.73 20.76
CA VAL A 502 34.35 -31.27 19.44
C VAL A 502 33.05 -32.05 19.55
N CYS A 503 32.07 -31.74 18.70
CA CYS A 503 30.80 -32.47 18.61
C CYS A 503 30.81 -33.40 17.39
N CYS A 504 30.80 -34.72 17.63
CA CYS A 504 30.85 -35.74 16.59
C CYS A 504 29.54 -36.55 16.55
N GLY A 505 29.14 -37.03 15.36
CA GLY A 505 27.99 -37.92 15.21
C GLY A 505 27.51 -38.03 13.76
N PRO A 506 26.63 -39.00 13.45
CA PRO A 506 26.13 -39.23 12.09
C PRO A 506 25.28 -38.06 11.56
N VAL A 507 25.09 -37.98 10.23
CA VAL A 507 24.23 -36.95 9.63
C VAL A 507 22.80 -37.06 10.18
N GLY A 508 22.19 -35.93 10.55
CA GLY A 508 20.84 -35.91 11.12
C GLY A 508 20.75 -36.19 12.63
N CYS A 509 21.86 -36.42 13.35
CA CYS A 509 21.84 -36.66 14.80
C CYS A 509 21.63 -35.40 15.68
N GLY A 510 21.26 -34.26 15.09
CA GLY A 510 20.96 -33.04 15.84
C GLY A 510 22.15 -32.14 16.19
N LYS A 511 23.35 -32.32 15.61
CA LYS A 511 24.52 -31.46 15.88
C LYS A 511 24.24 -29.96 15.69
N SER A 512 23.64 -29.58 14.55
CA SER A 512 23.29 -28.19 14.28
C SER A 512 22.23 -27.69 15.28
N SER A 513 21.24 -28.54 15.59
CA SER A 513 20.21 -28.23 16.61
C SER A 513 20.79 -28.07 18.02
N PHE A 514 21.87 -28.79 18.36
CA PHE A 514 22.59 -28.60 19.62
C PHE A 514 23.27 -27.23 19.67
N LEU A 515 23.89 -26.78 18.57
CA LEU A 515 24.44 -25.43 18.49
C LEU A 515 23.34 -24.35 18.58
N ASP A 516 22.20 -24.58 17.92
CA ASP A 516 21.04 -23.69 18.01
C ASP A 516 20.46 -23.64 19.45
N LEU A 517 20.54 -24.74 20.20
CA LEU A 517 20.19 -24.79 21.63
C LEU A 517 21.16 -23.94 22.47
N CYS A 518 22.47 -24.03 22.22
CA CYS A 518 23.47 -23.21 22.92
C CYS A 518 23.30 -21.72 22.63
N VAL A 519 22.88 -21.35 21.42
CA VAL A 519 22.54 -19.95 21.07
C VAL A 519 21.14 -19.55 21.58
N GLN A 520 20.44 -20.45 22.28
CA GLN A 520 19.08 -20.27 22.80
C GLN A 520 18.05 -19.96 21.70
N MET A 521 18.29 -20.45 20.47
CA MET A 521 17.34 -20.35 19.37
C MET A 521 16.20 -21.35 19.49
N LEU A 522 16.43 -22.48 20.18
CA LEU A 522 15.43 -23.53 20.39
C LEU A 522 14.64 -23.32 21.70
N PRO A 523 13.32 -23.56 21.70
CA PRO A 523 12.52 -23.52 22.91
C PRO A 523 12.86 -24.71 23.83
N VAL A 524 13.09 -24.41 25.10
CA VAL A 524 13.32 -25.41 26.15
C VAL A 524 11.99 -25.70 26.84
N SER A 525 11.59 -26.98 26.85
CA SER A 525 10.34 -27.42 27.49
C SER A 525 10.53 -27.76 28.97
N ALA A 526 11.69 -28.32 29.33
CA ALA A 526 12.09 -28.61 30.70
C ALA A 526 13.62 -28.52 30.83
N GLY A 527 14.12 -28.24 32.03
CA GLY A 527 15.55 -28.06 32.30
C GLY A 527 16.04 -26.61 32.17
N GLN A 528 17.35 -26.40 32.36
CA GLN A 528 17.98 -25.08 32.38
C GLN A 528 19.19 -25.02 31.44
N VAL A 529 19.27 -23.95 30.64
CA VAL A 529 20.41 -23.65 29.75
C VAL A 529 21.07 -22.36 30.23
N LEU A 530 22.32 -22.46 30.70
CA LEU A 530 23.14 -21.34 31.16
C LEU A 530 24.35 -21.21 30.23
N VAL A 531 24.50 -20.04 29.62
CA VAL A 531 25.65 -19.71 28.78
C VAL A 531 26.27 -18.41 29.29
N HIS A 532 27.56 -18.46 29.61
CA HIS A 532 28.28 -17.34 30.21
C HIS A 532 29.15 -16.63 29.17
N GLY A 533 28.84 -15.36 28.88
CA GLY A 533 29.65 -14.50 28.01
C GLY A 533 28.93 -14.11 26.72
N THR A 534 29.71 -13.66 25.73
CA THR A 534 29.22 -13.33 24.38
C THR A 534 29.42 -14.54 23.46
N VAL A 535 28.39 -14.88 22.68
CA VAL A 535 28.40 -16.03 21.77
C VAL A 535 28.64 -15.57 20.34
N ALA A 536 29.58 -16.21 19.65
CA ALA A 536 29.76 -16.09 18.20
C ALA A 536 29.22 -17.35 17.52
N TYR A 537 28.43 -17.19 16.45
CA TYR A 537 27.78 -18.29 15.75
C TYR A 537 28.14 -18.28 14.27
N CYS A 538 28.57 -19.44 13.75
CA CYS A 538 28.86 -19.65 12.34
C CYS A 538 27.87 -20.70 11.78
N PRO A 539 26.95 -20.31 10.89
CA PRO A 539 25.95 -21.23 10.34
C PRO A 539 26.56 -22.20 9.32
N GLN A 540 25.98 -23.41 9.23
CA GLN A 540 26.41 -24.47 8.30
C GLN A 540 26.35 -24.02 6.83
N THR A 541 25.33 -23.25 6.46
CA THR A 541 25.27 -22.58 5.16
C THR A 541 25.74 -21.14 5.32
N THR A 542 26.85 -20.79 4.67
CA THR A 542 27.44 -19.44 4.67
C THR A 542 26.67 -18.43 3.81
N THR A 543 25.36 -18.66 3.61
CA THR A 543 24.46 -17.85 2.78
C THR A 543 24.22 -16.43 3.32
N TRP A 544 24.67 -16.12 4.54
CA TRP A 544 24.67 -14.76 5.11
C TRP A 544 25.80 -13.89 4.53
N ARG A 545 25.95 -13.87 3.21
CA ARG A 545 26.58 -12.72 2.56
C ARG A 545 25.52 -11.62 2.58
N TYR A 546 25.52 -10.80 3.63
CA TYR A 546 24.75 -9.56 3.66
C TYR A 546 24.98 -8.84 2.32
N GLY A 547 23.90 -8.68 1.55
CA GLY A 547 23.98 -8.23 0.16
C GLY A 547 24.83 -6.97 0.03
N HIS A 548 25.76 -6.99 -0.92
CA HIS A 548 26.52 -5.83 -1.41
C HIS A 548 27.31 -4.98 -0.39
N MET A 549 27.51 -5.42 0.85
CA MET A 549 28.55 -4.80 1.69
C MET A 549 29.92 -5.24 1.18
N GLU A 550 30.85 -4.29 0.96
CA GLU A 550 32.25 -4.58 0.69
C GLU A 550 32.80 -5.60 1.73
N MET A 551 33.85 -6.36 1.45
CA MET A 551 34.37 -7.33 2.44
C MET A 551 34.91 -6.68 3.74
N ARG A 552 35.00 -5.35 3.80
CA ARG A 552 35.55 -4.60 4.96
C ARG A 552 34.57 -4.43 6.14
N PRO A 553 33.28 -4.05 5.98
CA PRO A 553 32.41 -3.78 7.13
C PRO A 553 31.96 -5.04 7.88
N SER A 554 31.98 -6.22 7.26
CA SER A 554 31.66 -7.48 7.95
C SER A 554 32.68 -7.87 9.02
N LEU A 555 33.91 -7.33 8.93
CA LEU A 555 34.99 -7.53 9.89
C LEU A 555 35.11 -6.36 10.91
N ALA A 556 34.34 -5.27 10.73
CA ALA A 556 34.62 -3.99 11.39
C ALA A 556 33.70 -3.63 12.57
N THR A 557 32.88 -4.55 13.10
CA THR A 557 32.12 -4.30 14.32
C THR A 557 32.85 -4.86 15.54
N ARG A 558 33.70 -3.98 16.11
CA ARG A 558 34.66 -4.15 17.21
C ARG A 558 35.97 -4.82 16.80
N GLU A 559 37.04 -4.05 16.91
CA GLU A 559 38.40 -4.55 17.12
C GLU A 559 38.40 -5.51 18.32
N VAL A 560 38.12 -6.78 18.05
CA VAL A 560 38.60 -7.88 18.87
C VAL A 560 40.04 -8.07 18.39
N PRO A 561 41.06 -7.95 19.25
CA PRO A 561 42.40 -8.30 18.86
C PRO A 561 42.39 -9.80 18.54
N CYS A 562 42.36 -10.13 17.25
CA CYS A 562 42.75 -11.45 16.80
C CYS A 562 44.21 -11.62 17.21
N LEU A 563 44.43 -12.30 18.34
CA LEU A 563 45.62 -13.11 18.58
C LEU A 563 45.70 -14.13 17.44
N VAL A 564 46.18 -13.69 16.28
CA VAL A 564 46.83 -14.56 15.31
C VAL A 564 48.21 -14.84 15.91
N ASP A 565 48.22 -15.66 16.94
CA ASP A 565 49.45 -16.22 17.45
C ASP A 565 49.74 -17.51 16.68
N ARG A 566 51.01 -17.64 16.33
CA ARG A 566 51.58 -18.56 15.33
C ARG A 566 51.22 -20.02 15.61
N SER A 567 50.26 -20.57 14.87
CA SER A 567 50.12 -22.04 14.68
C SER A 567 49.36 -22.47 13.43
N THR A 568 48.92 -21.55 12.55
CA THR A 568 48.42 -21.87 11.21
C THR A 568 49.57 -22.09 10.21
N ALA A 569 50.36 -23.13 10.48
CA ALA A 569 51.26 -23.74 9.53
C ALA A 569 50.88 -25.23 9.41
N LEU A 570 49.74 -25.52 8.78
CA LEU A 570 49.38 -26.84 8.25
C LEU A 570 47.98 -26.75 7.62
N LEU A 571 47.90 -26.25 6.39
CA LEU A 571 46.89 -26.60 5.39
C LEU A 571 47.34 -25.99 4.05
N SER A 572 48.53 -26.40 3.61
CA SER A 572 48.87 -26.31 2.19
C SER A 572 48.10 -27.43 1.49
N VAL A 573 47.06 -27.05 0.76
CA VAL A 573 46.45 -27.91 -0.25
C VAL A 573 47.52 -28.13 -1.33
N ARG A 574 48.22 -29.26 -1.28
CA ARG A 574 48.99 -29.75 -2.42
C ARG A 574 47.99 -30.26 -3.48
N PRO A 575 48.14 -29.87 -4.76
CA PRO A 575 47.38 -30.50 -5.83
C PRO A 575 47.81 -31.96 -5.97
N LEU A 576 46.83 -32.86 -5.97
CA LEU A 576 47.01 -34.27 -6.31
C LEU A 576 47.28 -34.37 -7.81
N ASP A 577 48.56 -34.36 -8.17
CA ASP A 577 49.04 -34.82 -9.47
C ASP A 577 49.14 -36.35 -9.47
N THR A 578 48.62 -36.93 -10.56
CA THR A 578 48.94 -38.24 -11.14
C THR A 578 48.68 -39.49 -10.30
N TRP A 579 47.67 -40.29 -10.64
CA TRP A 579 47.83 -41.75 -10.80
C TRP A 579 47.04 -42.21 -12.03
N LYS A 580 47.76 -42.90 -12.92
CA LYS A 580 47.24 -43.78 -13.98
C LYS A 580 46.60 -45.01 -13.38
#